data_AF-A0A453FXE0-F1
#
_entry.id   AF-A0A453FXE0-F1
#
_cell.length_a   1.000
_cell.length_b   1.000
_cell.length_c   1.000
_cell.angle_alpha   90.00
_cell.angle_beta   90.00
_cell.angle_gamma   90.00
#
_symmetry.space_group_name_H-M   'P 1'
#
loop_
_entity.id
_entity.type
_entity.pdbx_description
1 polymer ?
#
loop_
_entity_poly.entity_id
_entity_poly.type
_entity_poly.pdbx_seq_one_letter_code
_entity_poly.pdbx_strand_id
1 'polypeptide(L)'
;GIFWDNDSLATLLAKELDADLLIMLSDVEGLYSGPPSDPQSKIIHTYINEKHGKLINFGEKSRVGRGGMQAKVAAAVTAASKGVPAVIASGFVTDSIIKIMRGEKIGTLFHNEANVWDCSKEVTTREMAVAAKDCSRHLQNLSSEERKKILLDIAGALDANVDLIISENEADLAAAQDSGYEKSLVARMTLKAGKITSLAESIRAIADMEDPISHTLKKTEVAKDLVFEKMYCPLGVLLIIFESRPDALVQVKISGSTNYKTYLEHQLLFIISILLYRLQL
;
A
#
# COMPACT_ATOMS: atom_id res chain seq x y z
N GLY A 1 -11.47 -29.74 -39.63
CA GLY A 1 -11.97 -28.62 -40.43
C GLY A 1 -12.07 -27.38 -39.56
N ILE A 2 -11.60 -26.25 -40.10
CA ILE A 2 -12.05 -24.88 -39.85
C ILE A 2 -11.63 -24.26 -38.50
N PHE A 3 -10.60 -23.42 -38.55
CA PHE A 3 -10.30 -22.37 -37.57
C PHE A 3 -11.54 -21.48 -37.38
N TRP A 4 -12.11 -21.44 -36.18
CA TRP A 4 -13.44 -20.82 -35.99
C TRP A 4 -13.47 -19.49 -35.25
N ASP A 5 -12.34 -18.95 -34.78
CA ASP A 5 -12.29 -17.58 -34.26
C ASP A 5 -10.88 -16.96 -34.36
N ASN A 6 -10.82 -15.66 -34.67
CA ASN A 6 -9.57 -14.91 -34.81
C ASN A 6 -8.81 -14.82 -33.49
N ASP A 7 -9.53 -14.78 -32.35
CA ASP A 7 -8.94 -14.69 -31.02
C ASP A 7 -8.11 -15.94 -30.68
N SER A 8 -8.61 -17.12 -31.08
CA SER A 8 -7.90 -18.40 -30.89
C SER A 8 -6.69 -18.52 -31.82
N LEU A 9 -6.80 -18.04 -33.06
CA LEU A 9 -5.68 -18.01 -34.01
C LEU A 9 -4.58 -17.06 -33.52
N ALA A 10 -4.94 -15.87 -33.04
CA ALA A 10 -3.99 -14.90 -32.50
C ALA A 10 -3.22 -15.46 -31.30
N THR A 11 -3.91 -16.19 -30.42
CA THR A 11 -3.29 -16.88 -29.28
C THR A 11 -2.28 -17.95 -29.73
N LEU A 12 -2.66 -18.77 -30.71
CA LEU A 12 -1.77 -19.80 -31.24
C LEU A 12 -0.53 -19.19 -31.89
N LEU A 13 -0.73 -18.16 -32.72
CA LEU A 13 0.35 -17.46 -33.40
C LEU A 13 1.29 -16.76 -32.42
N ALA A 14 0.75 -16.07 -31.41
CA ALA A 14 1.54 -15.40 -30.39
C ALA A 14 2.42 -16.41 -29.62
N LYS A 15 1.91 -17.62 -29.37
CA LYS A 15 2.72 -18.68 -28.76
C LYS A 15 3.80 -19.21 -29.70
N GLU A 16 3.47 -19.45 -30.97
CA GLU A 16 4.42 -19.99 -31.94
C GLU A 16 5.56 -19.01 -32.26
N LEU A 17 5.28 -17.71 -32.15
CA LEU A 17 6.26 -16.63 -32.33
C LEU A 17 6.99 -16.23 -31.04
N ASP A 18 6.69 -16.89 -29.92
CA ASP A 18 7.21 -16.55 -28.58
C ASP A 18 7.05 -15.05 -28.26
N ALA A 19 5.87 -14.51 -28.55
CA ALA A 19 5.57 -13.10 -28.36
C ALA A 19 5.59 -12.71 -26.87
N ASP A 20 6.21 -11.58 -26.55
CA ASP A 20 6.25 -11.04 -25.19
C ASP A 20 4.86 -10.61 -24.67
N LEU A 21 3.94 -10.25 -25.58
CA LEU A 21 2.62 -9.73 -25.25
C LEU A 21 1.64 -9.90 -26.41
N LEU A 22 0.44 -10.41 -26.12
CA LEU A 22 -0.70 -10.44 -27.04
C LEU A 22 -1.68 -9.30 -26.71
N ILE A 23 -1.91 -8.37 -27.65
CA ILE A 23 -2.91 -7.30 -27.48
C ILE A 23 -4.13 -7.59 -28.36
N MET A 24 -5.29 -7.76 -27.73
CA MET A 24 -6.58 -7.94 -28.38
C MET A 24 -7.40 -6.65 -28.29
N LEU A 25 -7.49 -5.93 -29.40
CA LEU A 25 -8.27 -4.71 -29.50
C LEU A 25 -9.74 -5.04 -29.80
N SER A 26 -10.65 -4.61 -28.93
CA SER A 26 -12.10 -4.83 -29.05
C SER A 26 -12.88 -3.51 -29.07
N ASP A 27 -14.18 -3.61 -29.27
CA ASP A 27 -15.18 -2.56 -29.07
C ASP A 27 -15.50 -2.24 -27.60
N VAL A 28 -14.98 -3.03 -26.66
CA VAL A 28 -15.14 -2.83 -25.22
C VAL A 28 -13.84 -2.32 -24.59
N GLU A 29 -13.95 -1.52 -23.53
CA GLU A 29 -12.79 -0.98 -22.81
C GLU A 29 -11.95 -2.07 -22.14
N GLY A 30 -12.60 -3.14 -21.70
CA GLY A 30 -12.00 -4.29 -21.04
C GLY A 30 -13.09 -5.18 -20.45
N LEU A 31 -12.69 -6.06 -19.54
CA LEU A 31 -13.58 -6.88 -18.75
C LEU A 31 -14.12 -6.07 -17.56
N TYR A 32 -15.42 -6.15 -17.32
CA TYR A 32 -16.07 -5.44 -16.22
C TYR A 32 -16.45 -6.39 -15.08
N SER A 33 -16.52 -5.86 -13.86
CA SER A 33 -16.96 -6.58 -12.65
C SER A 33 -18.46 -6.93 -12.64
N GLY A 34 -19.22 -6.37 -13.57
CA GLY A 34 -20.65 -6.62 -13.80
C GLY A 34 -21.08 -6.10 -15.17
N PRO A 35 -22.40 -6.08 -15.48
CA PRO A 35 -22.91 -5.50 -16.72
C PRO A 35 -22.44 -4.05 -16.90
N PRO A 36 -21.96 -3.62 -18.08
CA PRO A 36 -21.52 -2.24 -18.31
C PRO A 36 -22.60 -1.18 -18.10
N SER A 37 -23.88 -1.58 -18.09
CA SER A 37 -25.03 -0.71 -17.80
C SER A 37 -25.21 -0.41 -16.31
N ASP A 38 -24.54 -1.16 -15.41
CA ASP A 38 -24.61 -0.95 -13.97
C ASP A 38 -23.60 0.12 -13.54
N PRO A 39 -24.03 1.21 -12.88
CA PRO A 39 -23.13 2.24 -12.36
C PRO A 39 -22.08 1.76 -11.34
N GLN A 40 -22.31 0.61 -10.68
CA GLN A 40 -21.33 -0.01 -9.77
C GLN A 40 -20.29 -0.86 -10.51
N SER A 41 -20.50 -1.11 -11.80
CA SER A 41 -19.58 -1.91 -12.62
C SER A 41 -18.31 -1.14 -12.93
N LYS A 42 -17.16 -1.75 -12.63
CA LYS A 42 -15.84 -1.18 -12.87
C LYS A 42 -15.03 -2.10 -13.77
N ILE A 43 -14.10 -1.52 -14.53
CA ILE A 43 -13.14 -2.31 -15.31
C ILE A 43 -12.24 -3.08 -14.36
N ILE A 44 -12.08 -4.36 -14.64
CA ILE A 44 -11.08 -5.23 -14.04
C ILE A 44 -9.79 -5.00 -14.80
N HIS A 45 -8.81 -4.34 -14.20
CA HIS A 45 -7.52 -4.10 -14.88
C HIS A 45 -6.60 -5.32 -14.91
N THR A 46 -6.79 -6.25 -13.98
CA THR A 46 -6.01 -7.50 -13.90
C THR A 46 -6.94 -8.67 -13.63
N TYR A 47 -7.00 -9.61 -14.56
CA TYR A 47 -7.82 -10.80 -14.44
C TYR A 47 -7.12 -11.88 -13.63
N ILE A 48 -7.70 -12.17 -12.48
CA ILE A 48 -7.39 -13.33 -11.64
C ILE A 48 -8.47 -14.40 -11.78
N ASN A 49 -8.07 -15.60 -12.18
CA ASN A 49 -9.00 -16.70 -12.45
C ASN A 49 -9.77 -17.14 -11.19
N GLU A 50 -9.11 -17.21 -10.04
CA GLU A 50 -9.71 -17.62 -8.76
C GLU A 50 -10.78 -16.64 -8.26
N LYS A 51 -10.55 -15.33 -8.51
CA LYS A 51 -11.39 -14.22 -8.06
C LYS A 51 -12.50 -13.90 -9.05
N HIS A 52 -12.23 -13.98 -10.35
CA HIS A 52 -13.17 -13.48 -11.36
C HIS A 52 -13.82 -14.59 -12.19
N GLY A 53 -13.21 -15.77 -12.29
CA GLY A 53 -13.68 -16.85 -13.16
C GLY A 53 -15.07 -17.41 -12.84
N LYS A 54 -15.53 -17.27 -11.59
CA LYS A 54 -16.87 -17.67 -11.14
C LYS A 54 -17.88 -16.51 -11.05
N LEU A 55 -17.39 -15.28 -11.08
CA LEU A 55 -18.17 -14.06 -10.80
C LEU A 55 -18.64 -13.34 -12.07
N ILE A 56 -17.95 -13.55 -13.20
CA ILE A 56 -18.29 -12.89 -14.45
C ILE A 56 -19.39 -13.67 -15.16
N ASN A 57 -20.57 -13.06 -15.25
CA ASN A 57 -21.62 -13.53 -16.13
C ASN A 57 -21.46 -12.85 -17.50
N PHE A 58 -21.00 -13.60 -18.50
CA PHE A 58 -20.83 -13.09 -19.86
C PHE A 58 -22.21 -12.86 -20.49
N GLY A 59 -22.57 -11.58 -20.70
CA GLY A 59 -23.84 -11.21 -21.34
C GLY A 59 -23.99 -11.70 -22.77
N GLU A 60 -25.19 -11.52 -23.34
CA GLU A 60 -25.52 -11.96 -24.70
C GLU A 60 -24.61 -11.36 -25.79
N LYS A 61 -24.45 -12.10 -26.88
CA LYS A 61 -23.55 -11.79 -28.01
C LYS A 61 -23.81 -10.38 -28.57
N SER A 62 -22.76 -9.57 -28.67
CA SER A 62 -22.77 -8.28 -29.37
C SER A 62 -23.21 -8.45 -30.84
N ARG A 63 -24.03 -7.50 -31.33
CA ARG A 63 -24.69 -7.51 -32.64
C ARG A 63 -23.74 -7.48 -33.85
N VAL A 64 -22.46 -7.20 -33.64
CA VAL A 64 -21.48 -6.92 -34.72
C VAL A 64 -20.25 -7.85 -34.73
N GLY A 65 -20.12 -8.77 -33.77
CA GLY A 65 -18.98 -9.70 -33.67
C GLY A 65 -19.41 -11.16 -33.73
N ARG A 66 -18.69 -11.99 -34.50
CA ARG A 66 -18.91 -13.45 -34.54
C ARG A 66 -18.38 -14.16 -33.27
N GLY A 67 -17.43 -13.55 -32.56
CA GLY A 67 -16.86 -14.01 -31.27
C GLY A 67 -17.30 -13.11 -30.10
N GLY A 68 -17.96 -13.69 -29.10
CA GLY A 68 -18.42 -12.98 -27.91
C GLY A 68 -17.28 -12.63 -26.94
N MET A 69 -17.56 -11.81 -25.91
CA MET A 69 -16.60 -11.50 -24.84
C MET A 69 -16.02 -12.77 -24.20
N GLN A 70 -16.83 -13.82 -24.07
CA GLN A 70 -16.41 -15.12 -23.57
C GLN A 70 -15.27 -15.73 -24.40
N ALA A 71 -15.30 -15.59 -25.74
CA ALA A 71 -14.26 -16.14 -26.61
C ALA A 71 -12.94 -15.38 -26.45
N LYS A 72 -13.00 -14.04 -26.37
CA LYS A 72 -11.84 -13.18 -26.09
C LYS A 72 -11.21 -13.49 -24.73
N VAL A 73 -12.02 -13.64 -23.68
CA VAL A 73 -11.50 -14.02 -22.35
C VAL A 73 -10.90 -15.43 -22.39
N ALA A 74 -11.56 -16.40 -23.01
CA ALA A 74 -11.03 -17.75 -23.13
C ALA A 74 -9.68 -17.79 -23.88
N ALA A 75 -9.56 -17.02 -24.96
CA ALA A 75 -8.31 -16.85 -25.69
C ALA A 75 -7.22 -16.19 -24.83
N ALA A 76 -7.53 -15.10 -24.12
CA ALA A 76 -6.59 -14.42 -23.23
C ALA A 76 -6.08 -15.32 -22.10
N VAL A 77 -6.97 -16.07 -21.46
CA VAL A 77 -6.62 -17.03 -20.41
C VAL A 77 -5.77 -18.17 -20.98
N THR A 78 -6.07 -18.61 -22.20
CA THR A 78 -5.28 -19.64 -22.89
C THR A 78 -3.88 -19.13 -23.25
N ALA A 79 -3.75 -17.88 -23.70
CA ALA A 79 -2.46 -17.24 -23.95
C ALA A 79 -1.63 -17.15 -22.67
N ALA A 80 -2.24 -16.62 -21.60
CA ALA A 80 -1.58 -16.43 -20.30
C ALA A 80 -1.10 -17.76 -19.69
N SER A 81 -1.94 -18.81 -19.74
CA SER A 81 -1.56 -20.15 -19.25
C SER A 81 -0.45 -20.82 -20.08
N LYS A 82 -0.26 -20.40 -21.34
CA LYS A 82 0.85 -20.82 -22.20
C LYS A 82 2.10 -19.93 -22.07
N GLY A 83 2.10 -19.00 -21.12
CA GLY A 83 3.23 -18.11 -20.82
C GLY A 83 3.28 -16.84 -21.66
N VAL A 84 2.23 -16.52 -22.43
CA VAL A 84 2.14 -15.27 -23.20
C VAL A 84 1.15 -14.33 -22.49
N PRO A 85 1.60 -13.24 -21.86
CA PRO A 85 0.71 -12.23 -21.30
C PRO A 85 -0.27 -11.73 -22.37
N ALA A 86 -1.53 -11.50 -22.00
CA ALA A 86 -2.54 -11.01 -22.93
C ALA A 86 -3.30 -9.80 -22.36
N VAL A 87 -3.60 -8.81 -23.20
CA VAL A 87 -4.39 -7.63 -22.83
C VAL A 87 -5.60 -7.50 -23.73
N ILE A 88 -6.78 -7.33 -23.15
CA ILE A 88 -8.00 -6.94 -23.86
C ILE A 88 -8.22 -5.45 -23.60
N ALA A 89 -8.25 -4.64 -24.66
CA ALA A 89 -8.43 -3.19 -24.56
C ALA A 89 -9.30 -2.65 -25.69
N SER A 90 -9.81 -1.42 -25.53
CA SER A 90 -10.58 -0.77 -26.59
C SER A 90 -9.71 -0.34 -27.76
N GLY A 91 -10.10 -0.72 -28.98
CA GLY A 91 -9.52 -0.26 -30.24
C GLY A 91 -9.90 1.17 -30.60
N PHE A 92 -10.87 1.78 -29.89
CA PHE A 92 -11.29 3.17 -30.12
C PHE A 92 -10.48 4.18 -29.30
N VAL A 93 -9.70 3.73 -28.31
CA VAL A 93 -8.88 4.60 -27.47
C VAL A 93 -7.57 4.96 -28.20
N THR A 94 -7.31 6.26 -28.37
CA THR A 94 -6.08 6.76 -28.97
C THR A 94 -4.85 6.36 -28.13
N ASP A 95 -3.81 5.93 -28.83
CA ASP A 95 -2.54 5.46 -28.28
C ASP A 95 -2.69 4.25 -27.33
N SER A 96 -3.77 3.48 -27.43
CA SER A 96 -4.02 2.32 -26.56
C SER A 96 -2.84 1.36 -26.53
N ILE A 97 -2.30 0.99 -27.69
CA ILE A 97 -1.12 0.12 -27.81
C ILE A 97 0.09 0.73 -27.09
N ILE A 98 0.39 2.02 -27.32
CA ILE A 98 1.54 2.70 -26.72
C ILE A 98 1.41 2.75 -25.21
N LYS A 99 0.22 3.07 -24.69
CA LYS A 99 -0.08 3.12 -23.26
C LYS A 99 0.05 1.74 -22.60
N ILE A 100 -0.44 0.70 -23.26
CA ILE A 100 -0.28 -0.69 -22.80
C ILE A 100 1.21 -1.06 -22.75
N MET A 101 1.99 -0.73 -23.78
CA MET A 101 3.44 -1.00 -23.79
C MET A 101 4.22 -0.21 -22.73
N ARG A 102 3.67 0.89 -22.22
CA ARG A 102 4.23 1.66 -21.09
C ARG A 102 3.82 1.12 -19.72
N GLY A 103 2.99 0.08 -19.66
CA GLY A 103 2.46 -0.48 -18.42
C GLY A 103 1.33 0.34 -17.80
N GLU A 104 0.69 1.25 -18.54
CA GLU A 104 -0.50 1.94 -18.06
C GLU A 104 -1.67 0.96 -17.93
N LYS A 105 -2.53 1.14 -16.91
CA LYS A 105 -3.68 0.28 -16.62
C LYS A 105 -4.83 0.53 -17.62
N ILE A 106 -4.61 0.16 -18.88
CA ILE A 106 -5.59 0.27 -19.98
C ILE A 106 -6.16 -1.11 -20.31
N GLY A 107 -7.47 -1.24 -20.20
CA GLY A 107 -8.17 -2.51 -20.39
C GLY A 107 -7.87 -3.53 -19.30
N THR A 108 -7.86 -4.81 -19.66
CA THR A 108 -7.70 -5.95 -18.75
C THR A 108 -6.51 -6.80 -19.14
N LEU A 109 -5.54 -6.93 -18.22
CA LEU A 109 -4.38 -7.79 -18.33
C LEU A 109 -4.68 -9.20 -17.81
N PHE A 110 -4.24 -10.21 -18.56
CA PHE A 110 -4.29 -11.63 -18.23
C PHE A 110 -2.86 -12.14 -18.13
N HIS A 111 -2.51 -12.66 -16.95
CA HIS A 111 -1.18 -13.19 -16.67
C HIS A 111 -1.27 -14.39 -15.72
N ASN A 112 -0.33 -15.33 -15.85
CA ASN A 112 -0.31 -16.52 -15.00
C ASN A 112 -0.02 -16.18 -13.53
N GLU A 113 0.80 -15.14 -13.30
CA GLU A 113 1.17 -14.64 -11.97
C GLU A 113 0.30 -13.47 -11.50
N ALA A 114 -0.84 -13.22 -12.15
CA ALA A 114 -1.74 -12.12 -11.80
C ALA A 114 -2.14 -12.13 -10.30
N ASN A 115 -2.24 -13.31 -9.69
CA ASN A 115 -2.55 -13.48 -8.27
C ASN A 115 -1.47 -12.89 -7.34
N VAL A 116 -0.21 -12.90 -7.77
CA VAL A 116 0.93 -12.34 -7.02
C VAL A 116 0.90 -10.81 -7.06
N TRP A 117 0.40 -10.23 -8.16
CA TRP A 117 0.39 -8.79 -8.39
C TRP A 117 -0.81 -8.07 -7.75
N ASP A 118 -1.97 -8.73 -7.63
CA ASP A 118 -3.19 -8.14 -7.00
C ASP A 118 -3.18 -8.20 -5.46
N CYS A 119 -2.12 -8.71 -4.83
CA CYS A 119 -1.98 -8.76 -3.38
C CYS A 119 -1.80 -7.40 -2.70
N SER A 120 -1.94 -6.28 -3.43
CA SER A 120 -1.96 -4.97 -2.82
C SER A 120 -3.09 -4.12 -3.41
N LYS A 121 -3.96 -3.61 -2.53
CA LYS A 121 -4.45 -2.25 -2.73
C LYS A 121 -3.20 -1.39 -2.78
N GLU A 122 -2.63 -1.15 -3.96
CA GLU A 122 -1.48 -0.26 -4.13
C GLU A 122 -1.93 1.15 -3.74
N VAL A 123 -1.85 1.48 -2.45
CA VAL A 123 -1.84 2.87 -2.02
C VAL A 123 -0.53 3.41 -2.56
N THR A 124 -0.63 4.30 -3.52
CA THR A 124 0.55 4.91 -4.13
C THR A 124 1.32 5.70 -3.08
N THR A 125 2.64 5.85 -3.25
CA THR A 125 3.48 6.65 -2.35
C THR A 125 2.92 8.06 -2.15
N ARG A 126 2.29 8.61 -3.20
CA ARG A 126 1.62 9.91 -3.15
C ARG A 126 0.40 9.90 -2.24
N GLU A 127 -0.45 8.88 -2.32
CA GLU A 127 -1.62 8.74 -1.45
C GLU A 127 -1.22 8.55 0.01
N MET A 128 -0.17 7.75 0.29
CA MET A 128 0.40 7.63 1.64
C MET A 128 0.87 8.98 2.18
N ALA A 129 1.58 9.77 1.35
CA ALA A 129 2.08 11.08 1.74
C ALA A 129 0.96 12.10 1.98
N VAL A 130 -0.11 12.07 1.18
CA VAL A 130 -1.29 12.92 1.36
C VAL A 130 -2.02 12.54 2.65
N ALA A 131 -2.28 11.25 2.87
CA ALA A 131 -2.93 10.77 4.08
C ALA A 131 -2.13 11.14 5.33
N ALA A 132 -0.80 10.95 5.33
CA ALA A 132 0.07 11.35 6.42
C ALA A 132 0.01 12.86 6.70
N LYS A 133 -0.07 13.68 5.65
CA LYS A 133 -0.19 15.14 5.77
C LYS A 133 -1.53 15.57 6.37
N ASP A 134 -2.61 14.93 5.98
CA ASP A 134 -3.95 15.22 6.51
C ASP A 134 -4.07 14.78 7.98
N CYS A 135 -3.60 13.58 8.31
CA CYS A 135 -3.49 13.09 9.69
C CYS A 135 -2.60 13.99 10.55
N SER A 136 -1.51 14.53 9.99
CA SER A 136 -0.63 15.46 10.72
C SER A 136 -1.36 16.70 11.21
N ARG A 137 -2.31 17.22 10.43
CA ARG A 137 -3.10 18.40 10.81
C ARG A 137 -4.14 18.04 11.88
N HIS A 138 -4.75 16.88 11.76
CA HIS A 138 -5.70 16.41 12.77
C HIS A 138 -5.02 16.22 14.12
N LEU A 139 -3.85 15.57 14.15
CA LEU A 139 -3.07 15.34 15.37
C LEU A 139 -2.55 16.64 16.01
N GLN A 140 -2.23 17.66 15.20
CA GLN A 140 -1.88 19.00 15.68
C GLN A 140 -3.04 19.69 16.41
N ASN A 141 -4.28 19.49 15.93
CA ASN A 141 -5.47 20.13 16.49
C ASN A 141 -6.01 19.42 17.74
N LEU A 142 -5.51 18.23 18.08
CA LEU A 142 -5.88 17.55 19.31
C LEU A 142 -5.38 18.32 20.54
N SER A 143 -6.04 18.08 21.67
CA SER A 143 -5.56 18.52 22.97
C SER A 143 -4.36 17.67 23.46
N SER A 144 -3.63 18.19 24.44
CA SER A 144 -2.55 17.44 25.12
C SER A 144 -3.06 16.12 25.70
N GLU A 145 -4.24 16.13 26.32
CA GLU A 145 -4.85 14.93 26.91
C GLU A 145 -5.21 13.87 25.86
N GLU A 146 -5.71 14.29 24.70
CA GLU A 146 -6.03 13.36 23.61
C GLU A 146 -4.76 12.74 23.01
N ARG A 147 -3.69 13.54 22.80
CA ARG A 147 -2.40 13.01 22.36
C ARG A 147 -1.80 12.04 23.36
N LYS A 148 -1.84 12.39 24.65
CA LYS A 148 -1.40 11.54 25.75
C LYS A 148 -2.18 10.22 25.77
N LYS A 149 -3.51 10.29 25.65
CA LYS A 149 -4.36 9.10 25.59
C LYS A 149 -3.95 8.17 24.45
N ILE A 150 -3.72 8.72 23.25
CA ILE A 150 -3.32 7.88 22.11
C ILE A 150 -1.99 7.15 22.38
N LEU A 151 -1.01 7.81 23.00
CA LEU A 151 0.23 7.13 23.40
C LEU A 151 0.00 6.01 24.41
N LEU A 152 -0.85 6.24 25.41
CA LEU A 152 -1.18 5.23 26.41
C LEU A 152 -1.92 4.04 25.79
N ASP A 153 -2.84 4.31 24.86
CA ASP A 153 -3.56 3.29 24.09
C ASP A 153 -2.59 2.44 23.25
N ILE A 154 -1.59 3.07 22.60
CA ILE A 154 -0.52 2.38 21.88
C ILE A 154 0.30 1.48 22.84
N ALA A 155 0.74 2.02 23.98
CA ALA A 155 1.51 1.23 24.95
C ALA A 155 0.70 0.05 25.50
N GLY A 156 -0.59 0.24 25.77
CA GLY A 156 -1.51 -0.82 26.16
C GLY A 156 -1.70 -1.88 25.08
N ALA A 157 -1.80 -1.46 23.82
CA ALA A 157 -1.91 -2.37 22.68
C ALA A 157 -0.65 -3.21 22.49
N LEU A 158 0.54 -2.65 22.70
CA LEU A 158 1.80 -3.39 22.65
C LEU A 158 1.85 -4.48 23.73
N ASP A 159 1.49 -4.14 24.97
CA ASP A 159 1.50 -5.10 26.08
C ASP A 159 0.43 -6.20 25.91
N ALA A 160 -0.74 -5.86 25.39
CA ALA A 160 -1.82 -6.83 25.14
C ALA A 160 -1.51 -7.82 24.01
N ASN A 161 -0.59 -7.48 23.10
CA ASN A 161 -0.29 -8.26 21.90
C ASN A 161 1.16 -8.78 21.87
N VAL A 162 1.85 -8.84 23.00
CA VAL A 162 3.27 -9.30 23.07
C VAL A 162 3.45 -10.66 22.40
N ASP A 163 2.60 -11.63 22.73
CA ASP A 163 2.71 -13.00 22.21
C ASP A 163 2.52 -13.04 20.70
N LEU A 164 1.56 -12.28 20.18
CA LEU A 164 1.28 -12.17 18.75
C LEU A 164 2.45 -11.49 18.01
N ILE A 165 3.00 -10.42 18.57
CA ILE A 165 4.13 -9.71 17.96
C ILE A 165 5.36 -10.62 17.90
N ILE A 166 5.60 -11.44 18.93
CA ILE A 166 6.71 -12.39 18.96
C ILE A 166 6.48 -13.50 17.93
N SER A 167 5.29 -14.09 17.86
CA SER A 167 5.01 -15.16 16.90
C SER A 167 5.20 -14.70 15.45
N GLU A 168 4.75 -13.48 15.13
CA GLU A 168 4.96 -12.89 13.80
C GLU A 168 6.44 -12.56 13.55
N ASN A 169 7.17 -12.06 14.56
CA ASN A 169 8.61 -11.82 14.43
C ASN A 169 9.40 -13.11 14.21
N GLU A 170 9.01 -14.22 14.85
CA GLU A 170 9.63 -15.53 14.63
C GLU A 170 9.40 -16.03 13.20
N ALA A 171 8.21 -15.82 12.64
CA ALA A 171 7.92 -16.12 11.24
C ALA A 171 8.79 -15.29 10.28
N ASP A 172 8.96 -13.99 10.55
CA ASP A 172 9.84 -13.10 9.77
C ASP A 172 11.31 -13.55 9.86
N LEU A 173 11.77 -13.99 11.03
CA LEU A 173 13.13 -14.48 11.23
C LEU A 173 13.38 -15.80 10.49
N ALA A 174 12.40 -16.71 10.48
CA ALA A 174 12.49 -17.96 9.73
C ALA A 174 12.58 -17.69 8.22
N ALA A 175 11.70 -16.85 7.68
CA ALA A 175 11.71 -16.46 6.28
C ALA A 175 13.04 -15.76 5.88
N ALA A 176 13.60 -14.94 6.77
CA ALA A 176 14.91 -14.31 6.55
C ALA A 176 16.07 -15.32 6.57
N GLN A 177 16.02 -16.33 7.43
CA GLN A 177 17.04 -17.38 7.42
C GLN A 177 16.96 -18.21 6.14
N ASP A 178 15.75 -18.57 5.70
CA ASP A 178 15.52 -19.31 4.46
C ASP A 178 15.96 -18.54 3.22
N SER A 179 15.81 -17.21 3.25
CA SER A 179 16.25 -16.31 2.17
C SER A 179 17.77 -16.01 2.19
N GLY A 180 18.52 -16.62 3.12
CA GLY A 180 19.98 -16.51 3.16
C GLY A 180 20.52 -15.19 3.72
N TYR A 181 19.75 -14.46 4.52
CA TYR A 181 20.22 -13.23 5.15
C TYR A 181 21.36 -13.48 6.16
N GLU A 182 22.28 -12.51 6.25
CA GLU A 182 23.42 -12.57 7.17
C GLU A 182 22.99 -12.69 8.64
N LYS A 183 23.73 -13.49 9.43
CA LYS A 183 23.42 -13.72 10.86
C LYS A 183 23.36 -12.42 11.68
N SER A 184 24.16 -11.43 11.30
CA SER A 184 24.15 -10.10 11.94
C SER A 184 22.89 -9.29 11.62
N LEU A 185 22.27 -9.49 10.45
CA LEU A 185 21.01 -8.85 10.10
C LEU A 185 19.84 -9.50 10.85
N VAL A 186 19.81 -10.83 10.86
CA VAL A 186 18.82 -11.62 11.59
C VAL A 186 18.84 -11.27 13.09
N ALA A 187 20.03 -11.12 13.69
CA ALA A 187 20.18 -10.70 15.08
C ALA A 187 19.61 -9.29 15.38
N ARG A 188 19.63 -8.38 14.39
CA ARG A 188 19.01 -7.05 14.51
C ARG A 188 17.49 -7.10 14.36
N MET A 189 16.97 -8.08 13.64
CA MET A 189 15.54 -8.31 13.45
C MET A 189 14.87 -8.97 14.66
N THR A 190 15.64 -9.57 15.57
CA THR A 190 15.09 -10.29 16.72
C THR A 190 14.44 -9.35 17.74
N LEU A 191 13.13 -9.51 17.95
CA LEU A 191 12.38 -8.94 19.06
C LEU A 191 12.23 -9.97 20.17
N LYS A 192 12.42 -9.52 21.42
CA LYS A 192 12.17 -10.33 22.62
C LYS A 192 11.05 -9.67 23.42
N ALA A 193 10.30 -10.46 24.19
CA ALA A 193 9.25 -9.94 25.08
C ALA A 193 9.71 -8.74 25.90
N GLY A 194 10.87 -8.84 26.57
CA GLY A 194 11.41 -7.74 27.37
C GLY A 194 11.72 -6.46 26.58
N LYS A 195 12.05 -6.56 25.28
CA LYS A 195 12.18 -5.38 24.43
C LYS A 195 10.83 -4.73 24.19
N ILE A 196 9.78 -5.49 23.89
CA ILE A 196 8.43 -4.96 23.65
C ILE A 196 7.90 -4.24 24.90
N THR A 197 8.08 -4.85 26.09
CA THR A 197 7.74 -4.20 27.35
C THR A 197 8.53 -2.90 27.56
N SER A 198 9.83 -2.89 27.30
CA SER A 198 10.65 -1.67 27.40
C SER A 198 10.22 -0.57 26.43
N LEU A 199 9.68 -0.94 25.26
CA LEU A 199 9.13 -0.01 24.29
C LEU A 199 7.83 0.61 24.79
N ALA A 200 6.93 -0.21 25.35
CA ALA A 200 5.69 0.27 25.96
C ALA A 200 5.97 1.20 27.14
N GLU A 201 6.93 0.86 28.01
CA GLU A 201 7.40 1.73 29.10
C GLU A 201 7.97 3.05 28.58
N SER A 202 8.77 3.02 27.52
CA SER A 202 9.32 4.22 26.90
C SER A 202 8.20 5.12 26.35
N ILE A 203 7.17 4.55 25.73
CA ILE A 203 6.00 5.30 25.25
C ILE A 203 5.25 5.97 26.40
N ARG A 204 5.03 5.24 27.51
CA ARG A 204 4.40 5.80 28.71
C ARG A 204 5.21 6.95 29.30
N ALA A 205 6.52 6.80 29.37
CA ALA A 205 7.40 7.86 29.85
C ALA A 205 7.26 9.14 29.02
N ILE A 206 7.10 9.04 27.69
CA ILE A 206 6.85 10.20 26.82
C ILE A 206 5.46 10.78 27.05
N ALA A 207 4.45 9.93 27.24
CA ALA A 207 3.09 10.35 27.54
C ALA A 207 2.98 11.13 28.86
N ASP A 208 3.92 10.93 29.78
CA ASP A 208 4.03 11.67 31.04
C ASP A 208 4.90 12.93 30.95
N MET A 209 5.59 13.17 29.83
CA MET A 209 6.31 14.43 29.61
C MET A 209 5.33 15.59 29.33
N GLU A 210 5.79 16.81 29.57
CA GLU A 210 5.05 18.02 29.21
C GLU A 210 4.92 18.13 27.68
N ASP A 211 3.75 18.52 27.19
CA ASP A 211 3.45 18.53 25.75
C ASP A 211 4.17 19.67 25.03
N PRO A 212 5.16 19.39 24.17
CA PRO A 212 6.01 20.41 23.60
C PRO A 212 5.29 21.36 22.64
N ILE A 213 4.16 20.95 22.06
CA ILE A 213 3.48 21.70 20.99
C ILE A 213 2.68 22.89 21.54
N SER A 214 2.32 22.87 22.82
CA SER A 214 1.44 23.86 23.43
C SER A 214 2.18 25.00 24.14
N HIS A 215 3.50 25.12 24.01
CA HIS A 215 4.29 26.12 24.73
C HIS A 215 4.69 27.35 23.88
N THR A 216 4.38 28.53 24.42
CA THR A 216 4.89 29.81 23.94
C THR A 216 6.28 30.08 24.54
N LEU A 217 7.30 30.16 23.69
CA LEU A 217 8.69 30.39 24.07
C LEU A 217 8.99 31.84 24.43
N LYS A 218 8.42 32.78 23.66
CA LYS A 218 8.71 34.20 23.84
C LYS A 218 7.51 35.03 23.39
N LYS A 219 7.15 36.02 24.20
CA LYS A 219 6.14 37.03 23.88
C LYS A 219 6.80 38.41 23.95
N THR A 220 6.65 39.22 22.91
CA THR A 220 7.25 40.56 22.84
C THR A 220 6.24 41.53 22.26
N GLU A 221 5.83 42.53 23.03
CA GLU A 221 5.04 43.65 22.52
C GLU A 221 5.98 44.62 21.79
N VAL A 222 5.76 44.80 20.49
CA VAL A 222 6.60 45.64 19.62
C VAL A 222 6.01 47.04 19.46
N ALA A 223 4.69 47.16 19.57
CA ALA A 223 3.98 48.42 19.65
C ALA A 223 2.66 48.18 20.39
N LYS A 224 1.93 49.26 20.72
CA LYS A 224 0.61 49.17 21.34
C LYS A 224 -0.29 48.24 20.50
N ASP A 225 -0.81 47.20 21.15
CA ASP A 225 -1.67 46.17 20.55
C ASP A 225 -1.00 45.29 19.47
N LEU A 226 0.34 45.32 19.34
CA LEU A 226 1.11 44.48 18.43
C LEU A 226 2.08 43.58 19.20
N VAL A 227 1.70 42.31 19.36
CA VAL A 227 2.48 41.34 20.12
C VAL A 227 2.97 40.21 19.21
N PHE A 228 4.28 39.94 19.24
CA PHE A 228 4.87 38.77 18.61
C PHE A 228 4.99 37.64 19.61
N GLU A 229 4.52 36.46 19.21
CA GLU A 229 4.65 35.22 19.95
C GLU A 229 5.50 34.23 19.15
N LYS A 230 6.54 33.70 19.79
CA LYS A 230 7.29 32.55 19.28
C LYS A 230 6.74 31.32 19.99
N MET A 231 6.22 30.37 19.22
CA MET A 231 5.64 29.13 19.72
C MET A 231 6.38 27.94 19.11
N TYR A 232 6.30 26.78 19.75
CA TYR A 232 6.67 25.53 19.11
C TYR A 232 5.63 25.15 18.06
N CYS A 233 6.10 24.67 16.91
CA CYS A 233 5.25 24.09 15.89
C CYS A 233 5.87 22.77 15.40
N PRO A 234 5.07 21.73 15.16
CA PRO A 234 5.56 20.49 14.61
C PRO A 234 6.03 20.67 13.16
N LEU A 235 7.08 19.95 12.79
CA LEU A 235 7.69 19.99 11.46
C LEU A 235 6.75 19.54 10.33
N GLY A 236 5.71 18.78 10.66
CA GLY A 236 4.75 18.21 9.71
C GLY A 236 4.93 16.70 9.55
N VAL A 237 5.21 16.24 8.33
CA VAL A 237 5.34 14.81 8.01
C VAL A 237 6.81 14.39 8.00
N LEU A 238 7.13 13.28 8.65
CA LEU A 238 8.46 12.68 8.67
C LEU A 238 8.45 11.37 7.87
N LEU A 239 9.44 11.21 6.98
CA LEU A 239 9.74 9.94 6.33
C LEU A 239 10.92 9.30 7.06
N ILE A 240 10.69 8.13 7.65
CA ILE A 240 11.72 7.39 8.39
C ILE A 240 11.98 6.09 7.66
N ILE A 241 13.21 5.90 7.21
CA ILE A 241 13.66 4.71 6.50
C ILE A 241 14.66 3.98 7.41
N PHE A 242 14.36 2.73 7.74
CA PHE A 242 15.25 1.88 8.53
C PHE A 242 15.44 0.53 7.86
N GLU A 243 16.57 -0.09 8.13
CA GLU A 243 16.91 -1.43 7.63
C GLU A 243 16.94 -2.41 8.82
N SER A 244 16.08 -3.43 8.76
CA SER A 244 16.12 -4.62 9.63
C SER A 244 16.17 -4.36 11.14
N ARG A 245 15.46 -3.32 11.60
CA ARG A 245 15.30 -2.97 13.02
C ARG A 245 13.81 -2.79 13.36
N PRO A 246 13.10 -3.87 13.67
CA PRO A 246 11.69 -3.77 14.02
C PRO A 246 11.48 -3.04 15.35
N ASP A 247 12.48 -2.99 16.22
CA ASP A 247 12.47 -2.14 17.41
C ASP A 247 12.49 -0.65 17.05
N ALA A 248 13.23 -0.23 16.02
CA ALA A 248 13.29 1.16 15.57
C ALA A 248 11.92 1.76 15.18
N LEU A 249 10.92 0.94 14.84
CA LEU A 249 9.57 1.41 14.52
C LEU A 249 8.88 2.08 15.71
N VAL A 250 9.21 1.65 16.93
CA VAL A 250 8.74 2.25 18.19
C VAL A 250 9.83 3.11 18.83
N GLN A 251 11.10 2.79 18.56
CA GLN A 251 12.28 3.27 19.28
C GLN A 251 13.09 4.33 18.52
N VAL A 252 12.50 5.01 17.52
CA VAL A 252 13.15 6.19 16.92
C VAL A 252 13.60 7.09 18.08
N LYS A 253 14.91 7.30 18.11
CA LYS A 253 15.68 7.51 19.33
C LYS A 253 15.33 8.84 20.00
N ILE A 254 14.52 8.79 21.06
CA ILE A 254 14.34 9.85 22.07
C ILE A 254 15.53 9.77 23.05
N SER A 255 16.75 9.73 22.52
CA SER A 255 17.96 9.77 23.33
C SER A 255 18.56 11.16 23.21
N GLY A 256 18.27 11.97 24.23
CA GLY A 256 19.06 13.16 24.51
C GLY A 256 20.51 12.76 24.73
N SER A 257 21.34 12.98 23.71
CA SER A 257 22.77 13.14 23.90
C SER A 257 23.07 14.63 24.02
N THR A 258 23.80 14.95 25.07
CA THR A 258 23.87 16.23 25.78
C THR A 258 24.56 17.38 25.03
N ASN A 259 24.49 17.44 23.70
CA ASN A 259 25.05 18.57 22.94
C ASN A 259 24.26 19.03 21.71
N TYR A 260 23.06 18.52 21.47
CA TYR A 260 22.15 19.09 20.46
C TYR A 260 20.72 19.17 20.99
N LYS A 261 20.39 20.35 21.53
CA LYS A 261 19.13 20.67 22.23
C LYS A 261 17.93 20.89 21.27
N THR A 262 17.83 20.14 20.16
CA THR A 262 16.87 20.45 19.08
C THR A 262 16.16 19.25 18.43
N TYR A 263 16.18 18.05 19.01
CA TYR A 263 15.66 16.85 18.30
C TYR A 263 14.68 15.97 19.07
N LEU A 264 14.14 16.42 20.20
CA LEU A 264 13.38 15.55 21.11
C LEU A 264 11.85 15.70 21.08
N GLU A 265 11.28 16.63 20.30
CA GLU A 265 9.88 17.03 20.48
C GLU A 265 8.93 16.70 19.30
N HIS A 266 9.37 15.93 18.30
CA HIS A 266 8.65 15.85 17.00
C HIS A 266 8.28 14.43 16.52
N GLN A 267 8.39 13.40 17.35
CA GLN A 267 8.33 11.99 16.90
C GLN A 267 6.99 11.28 17.20
N LEU A 268 6.06 11.95 17.89
CA LEU A 268 4.84 11.35 18.45
C LEU A 268 3.74 11.01 17.42
N LEU A 269 3.73 11.68 16.27
CA LEU A 269 2.70 11.45 15.23
C LEU A 269 2.92 10.18 14.39
N PHE A 270 4.09 9.56 14.48
CA PHE A 270 4.54 8.50 13.57
C PHE A 270 3.93 7.12 13.88
N ILE A 271 3.78 6.77 15.17
CA ILE A 271 3.31 5.45 15.58
C ILE A 271 1.82 5.26 15.23
N ILE A 272 1.04 6.34 15.28
CA ILE A 272 -0.42 6.33 15.05
C ILE A 272 -0.75 6.01 13.58
N SER A 273 0.04 6.53 12.64
CA SER A 273 -0.28 6.40 11.21
C SER A 273 0.08 5.04 10.61
N ILE A 274 1.05 4.32 11.18
CA ILE A 274 1.49 3.00 10.68
C ILE A 274 0.73 1.86 11.38
N LEU A 275 0.45 1.96 12.68
CA LEU A 275 -0.31 0.92 13.42
C LEU A 275 -1.79 0.86 13.02
N LEU A 276 -2.45 2.01 12.76
CA LEU A 276 -3.84 2.00 12.30
C LEU A 276 -4.01 1.36 10.92
N TYR A 277 -3.00 1.48 10.05
CA TYR A 277 -3.05 0.88 8.71
C TYR A 277 -2.88 -0.65 8.73
N ARG A 278 -2.12 -1.19 9.69
CA ARG A 278 -1.90 -2.65 9.82
C ARG A 278 -2.97 -3.37 10.66
N LEU A 279 -3.80 -2.64 11.42
CA LEU A 279 -4.93 -3.20 12.19
C LEU A 279 -6.28 -3.13 11.43
N GLN A 280 -6.31 -2.50 10.25
CA GLN A 280 -7.50 -2.42 9.36
C GLN A 280 -7.39 -3.25 8.07
N LEU A 281 -6.31 -4.03 7.92
CA LEU A 281 -6.12 -5.06 6.89
C LEU A 281 -6.02 -6.42 7.58
#